data_AF-A0A562XC98-F1
#
_entry.id   AF-A0A562XC98-F1
#
_cell.length_a   1.000
_cell.length_b   1.000
_cell.length_c   1.000
_cell.angle_alpha   90.00
_cell.angle_beta   90.00
_cell.angle_gamma   90.00
#
_symmetry.space_group_name_H-M   'P 1'
#
loop_
_entity.id
_entity.type
_entity.pdbx_description
1 polymer ?
#
loop_
_entity_poly.entity_id
_entity_poly.type
_entity_poly.pdbx_seq_one_letter_code
_entity_poly.pdbx_strand_id
1 'polypeptide(L)' 'MVNKTELAKELQIEIRTLYNWEKNRPALYKFLIKNFQKENESNSKIKELNEYFSRLSEKEQEFYISDIKTRLLKKEIE' A
#
# COMPACT_ATOMS: atom_id res chain seq x y z
N MET A 1 1.89 3.22 14.80
CA MET A 1 0.64 2.98 15.57
C MET A 1 -0.51 3.08 14.58
N VAL A 2 -1.46 2.15 14.56
CA VAL A 2 -2.55 2.17 13.56
C VAL A 2 -3.52 3.28 13.90
N ASN A 3 -3.82 4.15 12.93
CA ASN A 3 -4.82 5.18 13.12
C ASN A 3 -6.23 4.57 13.00
N LYS A 4 -6.77 4.07 14.13
CA LYS A 4 -8.12 3.47 14.21
C LYS A 4 -9.21 4.45 13.73
N THR A 5 -8.96 5.76 13.85
CA THR A 5 -9.89 6.81 13.39
C THR A 5 -9.95 6.87 11.86
N GLU A 6 -8.81 6.77 11.18
CA GLU A 6 -8.76 6.73 9.71
C GLU A 6 -9.41 5.45 9.18
N LEU A 7 -9.10 4.30 9.77
CA LEU A 7 -9.75 3.03 9.39
C LEU A 7 -11.28 3.09 9.58
N ALA A 8 -11.75 3.69 10.68
CA ALA A 8 -13.19 3.86 10.91
C ALA A 8 -13.83 4.76 9.85
N LYS A 9 -13.15 5.85 9.46
CA LYS A 9 -13.60 6.78 8.43
C LYS A 9 -13.67 6.12 7.05
N GLU A 10 -12.66 5.34 6.68
CA GLU A 10 -12.61 4.64 5.39
C GLU A 10 -13.70 3.57 5.28
N LEU A 11 -13.90 2.81 6.36
CA LEU A 11 -14.97 1.81 6.44
C LEU A 11 -16.37 2.42 6.67
N GLN A 12 -16.46 3.75 6.83
CA GLN A 12 -17.70 4.49 7.11
C GLN A 12 -18.48 3.94 8.32
N ILE A 13 -17.76 3.58 9.37
CA ILE A 13 -18.34 3.06 10.62
C ILE A 13 -17.97 3.93 11.81
N GLU A 14 -18.73 3.83 12.90
CA GLU A 14 -18.33 4.43 14.16
C GLU A 14 -17.06 3.76 14.71
N ILE A 15 -16.15 4.55 15.30
CA ILE A 15 -14.91 4.03 15.88
C ILE A 15 -15.17 2.97 16.98
N ARG A 16 -16.29 3.10 17.71
CA ARG A 16 -16.73 2.10 18.70
C ARG A 16 -17.01 0.74 18.10
N THR A 17 -17.41 0.66 16.83
CA THR A 17 -17.58 -0.60 16.12
C THR A 17 -16.23 -1.32 15.95
N LEU A 18 -15.15 -0.59 15.65
CA LEU A 18 -13.80 -1.17 15.61
C LEU A 18 -13.35 -1.69 16.98
N TYR A 19 -13.59 -0.95 18.05
CA TYR A 19 -13.28 -1.42 19.41
C TYR A 19 -14.09 -2.66 19.80
N ASN A 20 -15.36 -2.72 19.39
CA ASN A 20 -16.20 -3.91 19.58
C ASN A 20 -15.64 -5.12 18.81
N TRP A 21 -15.16 -4.93 17.59
CA TRP A 21 -14.55 -6.01 16.81
C TRP A 21 -13.18 -6.42 17.34
N GLU A 22 -12.38 -5.50 17.87
CA GLU A 22 -11.12 -5.83 18.55
C GLU A 22 -11.34 -6.83 19.70
N LYS A 23 -12.42 -6.64 20.47
CA LYS A 23 -12.79 -7.51 21.59
C LYS A 23 -13.52 -8.79 21.16
N ASN A 24 -14.56 -8.64 20.34
CA ASN A 24 -15.53 -9.71 20.08
C ASN A 24 -15.28 -10.46 18.76
N ARG A 25 -14.47 -9.90 17.86
CA ARG A 25 -14.11 -10.49 16.55
C ARG A 25 -12.62 -10.27 16.24
N PRO A 26 -11.70 -10.74 17.12
CA PRO A 26 -10.28 -10.38 17.04
C PRO A 26 -9.60 -10.82 15.73
N ALA A 27 -10.05 -11.90 15.10
CA ALA A 27 -9.52 -12.35 13.80
C ALA A 27 -9.86 -11.35 12.68
N LEU A 28 -11.12 -10.89 12.60
CA LEU A 28 -11.55 -9.87 11.65
C LEU A 28 -10.80 -8.56 11.89
N TYR A 29 -10.69 -8.14 13.15
CA TYR A 29 -9.98 -6.93 13.52
C TYR A 29 -8.51 -6.98 13.07
N LYS A 30 -7.79 -8.06 13.37
CA LYS A 30 -6.40 -8.26 12.93
C LYS A 30 -6.26 -8.25 11.41
N PHE A 31 -7.20 -8.86 10.69
CA PHE A 31 -7.22 -8.86 9.23
C PHE A 31 -7.35 -7.44 8.67
N LEU A 32 -8.31 -6.65 9.16
CA LEU A 32 -8.54 -5.28 8.70
C LEU A 32 -7.31 -4.40 8.96
N ILE A 33 -6.75 -4.44 10.17
CA ILE A 33 -5.58 -3.67 10.55
C ILE A 33 -4.36 -3.99 9.67
N LYS A 34 -4.08 -5.29 9.43
CA LYS A 34 -2.94 -5.71 8.61
C LYS A 34 -3.03 -5.19 7.17
N ASN A 35 -4.22 -5.20 6.57
CA ASN A 35 -4.42 -4.73 5.20
C ASN A 35 -4.40 -3.20 5.11
N PHE A 36 -5.06 -2.52 6.06
CA PHE A 36 -5.03 -1.05 6.14
C PHE A 36 -3.60 -0.52 6.37
N GLN A 37 -2.80 -1.20 7.19
CA GLN A 37 -1.39 -0.87 7.33
C GLN A 37 -0.60 -1.10 6.04
N LYS A 38 -0.84 -2.20 5.31
CA LYS A 38 -0.17 -2.45 4.03
C LYS A 38 -0.46 -1.37 2.98
N GLU A 39 -1.68 -0.86 2.92
CA GLU A 39 -2.03 0.23 1.99
C GLU A 39 -1.41 1.56 2.42
N ASN A 40 -1.37 1.85 3.71
CA ASN A 40 -0.73 3.06 4.24
C ASN A 40 0.79 2.97 4.33
N GLU A 41 1.36 1.76 4.32
CA GLU A 41 2.78 1.47 4.10
C GLU A 41 3.15 1.50 2.62
N SER A 42 2.19 1.73 1.70
CA SER A 42 2.56 2.04 0.33
C SER A 42 3.45 3.28 0.37
N ASN A 43 4.73 3.04 0.12
CA ASN A 43 5.77 4.06 0.13
C ASN A 43 5.26 5.22 -0.74
N SER A 44 5.23 6.45 -0.24
CA SER A 44 4.66 7.59 -0.99
C SER A 44 5.26 7.66 -2.40
N LYS A 45 6.52 7.26 -2.54
CA LYS A 45 7.26 7.13 -3.79
C LYS A 45 6.75 6.03 -4.73
N ILE A 46 6.22 4.91 -4.23
CA ILE A 46 5.57 3.87 -5.05
C ILE A 46 4.24 4.38 -5.58
N LYS A 47 3.46 5.10 -4.75
CA LYS A 47 2.20 5.69 -5.19
C LYS A 47 2.45 6.76 -6.26
N GLU A 48 3.42 7.63 -6.03
CA GLU A 48 3.88 8.65 -6.96
C GLU A 48 4.43 8.01 -8.26
N LEU A 49 5.24 6.95 -8.15
CA LEU A 49 5.71 6.19 -9.31
C LEU A 49 4.55 5.63 -10.13
N ASN A 50 3.57 4.99 -9.49
CA ASN A 50 2.42 4.42 -10.18
C ASN A 50 1.62 5.51 -10.92
N GLU A 51 1.41 6.66 -10.29
CA GLU A 51 0.71 7.80 -10.90
C GLU A 51 1.42 8.33 -12.15
N TYR A 52 2.74 8.51 -12.09
CA TYR A 52 3.50 8.97 -13.25
C TYR A 52 3.62 7.89 -14.33
N PHE A 53 3.90 6.66 -13.93
CA PHE A 53 4.09 5.53 -14.83
C PHE A 53 2.82 5.22 -15.64
N SER A 54 1.64 5.33 -15.03
CA SER A 54 0.36 5.08 -15.73
C SER A 54 0.02 6.11 -16.80
N ARG A 55 0.68 7.28 -16.80
CA ARG A 55 0.48 8.33 -17.81
C ARG A 55 1.38 8.17 -19.03
N LEU A 56 2.36 7.27 -18.97
CA LEU A 56 3.30 7.00 -20.05
C LEU A 56 2.68 6.10 -21.11
N SER A 57 3.16 6.23 -22.35
CA SER A 57 2.85 5.27 -23.42
C SER A 57 3.45 3.89 -23.13
N GLU A 58 2.93 2.84 -23.77
CA GLU A 58 3.45 1.47 -23.59
C GLU A 58 4.96 1.37 -23.86
N LYS A 59 5.47 2.04 -24.90
CA LYS A 59 6.92 2.03 -25.20
C LYS A 59 7.76 2.70 -24.12
N GLU A 60 7.27 3.80 -23.53
CA GLU A 60 7.96 4.48 -22.43
C GLU A 60 7.93 3.63 -21.15
N GLN A 61 6.82 2.95 -20.89
CA GLN A 61 6.71 2.00 -19.78
C GLN A 61 7.71 0.84 -19.94
N GLU A 62 7.79 0.24 -21.12
CA GLU A 62 8.77 -0.82 -21.44
C GLU A 62 10.22 -0.35 -21.26
N PHE A 63 10.52 0.87 -21.71
CA PHE A 63 11.83 1.48 -21.53
C PHE A 63 12.19 1.60 -20.04
N TYR A 64 11.30 2.17 -19.23
CA TYR A 64 11.54 2.32 -17.79
C TYR A 64 11.68 0.99 -17.05
N ILE A 65 10.87 -0.01 -17.40
CA ILE A 65 11.00 -1.37 -16.85
C ILE A 65 12.38 -1.95 -17.19
N SER A 66 12.85 -1.74 -18.42
CA SER A 66 14.16 -2.22 -18.87
C SER A 66 15.32 -1.54 -18.14
N ASP A 67 15.23 -0.23 -17.89
CA ASP A 67 16.23 0.51 -17.09
C ASP A 67 16.29 -0.01 -15.66
N ILE A 68 15.14 -0.21 -15.01
CA ILE A 68 15.07 -0.77 -13.64
C ILE A 68 15.73 -2.16 -13.59
N LYS A 69 15.39 -3.04 -14.54
CA LYS A 69 16.00 -4.38 -14.63
C LYS A 69 17.51 -4.30 -14.80
N THR A 70 18.00 -3.42 -15.65
CA THR A 70 19.44 -3.22 -15.89
C THR A 70 20.17 -2.77 -14.63
N ARG A 71 19.58 -1.83 -13.88
CA ARG A 71 20.15 -1.36 -12.60
C ARG A 71 20.21 -2.46 -11.55
N LEU A 72 19.20 -3.33 -11.49
CA LEU A 72 19.19 -4.46 -10.56
C LEU A 72 20.28 -5.47 -10.92
N LEU A 73 20.39 -5.84 -12.20
CA LEU A 73 21.45 -6.73 -12.68
C LEU A 73 22.86 -6.17 -12.40
N LYS A 74 23.06 -4.86 -12.60
CA LYS A 74 24.33 -4.21 -12.32
C LYS A 74 24.77 -4.37 -10.86
N LYS A 75 23.83 -4.29 -9.91
CA LYS A 75 24.10 -4.50 -8.48
C LYS A 75 24.51 -5.93 -8.11
N GLU A 76 24.24 -6.91 -8.96
CA GLU A 76 24.63 -8.31 -8.72
C GLU A 76 26.07 -8.58 -9.21
N ILE A 77 26.61 -7.70 -10.04
CA ILE A 77 27.96 -7.81 -10.63
C ILE A 77 28.98 -6.95 -9.85
N GLU A 78 28.53 -5.91 -9.13
CA GLU A 78 29.33 -5.05 -8.23
C GLU A 78 29.33 -5.56 -6.79
#